data_AF-A0A6L8VAM8-F1
#
_entry.id   AF-A0A6L8VAM8-F1
#
_cell.length_a   1.000
_cell.length_b   1.000
_cell.length_c   1.000
_cell.angle_alpha   90.00
_cell.angle_beta   90.00
_cell.angle_gamma   90.00
#
_symmetry.space_group_name_H-M   'P 1'
#
loop_
_entity.id
_entity.type
_entity.pdbx_description
1 polymer ?
#
loop_
_entity_poly.entity_id
_entity_poly.type
_entity_poly.pdbx_seq_one_letter_code
_entity_poly.pdbx_strand_id
1 'polypeptide(L)'
;MIHVYLDDLRPCPQGFTLARNIQECLLLLEECDVDILSLDHDMGWSTEQTGMDVVIWLVQKRKFPRKIYIHTSSQAACTAMYQTLYTAKPDGMNLYPHRIPDDLLLQIAQGTYKSEV
;
A
#
# COMPACT_ATOMS: atom_id res chain seq x y z
N MET A 1 -2.73 1.43 14.87
CA MET A 1 -2.46 1.06 13.47
C MET A 1 -1.96 2.29 12.73
N ILE A 2 -1.10 2.11 11.74
CA ILE A 2 -0.58 3.20 10.89
C ILE A 2 -1.15 3.12 9.47
N HIS A 3 -1.01 4.18 8.70
CA HIS A 3 -1.22 4.19 7.26
C HIS A 3 0.12 4.35 6.57
N VAL A 4 0.42 3.51 5.59
CA VAL A 4 1.69 3.51 4.86
C VAL A 4 1.47 3.97 3.43
N TYR A 5 2.30 4.89 2.96
CA TYR A 5 2.32 5.38 1.60
C TYR A 5 3.66 5.00 0.97
N LEU A 6 3.68 3.96 0.12
CA LEU A 6 4.88 3.58 -0.63
C LEU A 6 4.92 4.36 -1.94
N ASP A 7 5.88 5.28 -2.06
CA ASP A 7 6.04 6.12 -3.24
C ASP A 7 7.42 6.81 -3.22
N ASP A 8 8.16 6.74 -4.33
CA ASP A 8 9.47 7.36 -4.46
C ASP A 8 9.40 8.83 -4.89
N LEU A 9 8.31 9.24 -5.56
CA LEU A 9 8.20 10.51 -6.28
C LEU A 9 7.19 11.48 -5.64
N ARG A 10 5.99 11.02 -5.33
CA ARG A 10 4.86 11.85 -4.90
C ARG A 10 5.02 12.31 -3.45
N PRO A 11 4.44 13.47 -3.09
CA PRO A 11 4.38 13.91 -1.69
C PRO A 11 3.54 12.94 -0.86
N CYS A 12 3.97 12.68 0.37
CA CYS A 12 3.21 11.85 1.31
C CYS A 12 1.97 12.60 1.81
N PRO A 13 0.76 12.02 1.69
CA PRO A 13 -0.44 12.61 2.28
C PRO A 13 -0.32 12.73 3.81
N GLN A 14 -0.92 13.77 4.38
CA GLN A 14 -0.96 13.94 5.84
C GLN A 14 -1.68 12.76 6.51
N GLY A 15 -1.12 12.27 7.62
CA GLY A 15 -1.63 11.11 8.34
C GLY A 15 -1.11 9.76 7.82
N PHE A 16 -0.27 9.76 6.77
CA PHE A 16 0.47 8.59 6.32
C PHE A 16 1.94 8.65 6.75
N THR A 17 2.50 7.48 7.02
CA THR A 17 3.93 7.24 7.10
C THR A 17 4.45 6.89 5.72
N LEU A 18 5.43 7.64 5.26
CA LEU A 18 6.04 7.46 3.95
C LEU A 18 7.09 6.33 3.98
N ALA A 19 7.04 5.44 3.00
CA ALA A 19 8.13 4.57 2.63
C ALA A 19 8.66 4.99 1.25
N ARG A 20 9.92 5.41 1.16
CA ARG A 20 10.54 5.86 -0.10
C ARG A 20 11.10 4.75 -0.96
N ASN A 21 11.23 3.55 -0.40
CA ASN A 21 11.73 2.38 -1.09
C ASN A 21 11.12 1.11 -0.50
N ILE A 22 11.39 -0.01 -1.15
CA ILE A 22 10.85 -1.32 -0.76
C ILE A 22 11.30 -1.71 0.65
N GLN A 23 12.57 -1.49 1.02
CA GLN A 23 13.09 -1.90 2.33
C GLN A 23 12.40 -1.17 3.48
N GLU A 24 12.17 0.14 3.35
CA GLU A 24 11.40 0.93 4.32
C GLU A 24 9.96 0.43 4.43
N CYS A 25 9.32 0.11 3.30
CA CYS A 25 7.96 -0.40 3.30
C CYS A 25 7.86 -1.75 4.01
N LEU A 26 8.77 -2.68 3.70
CA LEU A 26 8.84 -3.99 4.34
C LEU A 26 9.12 -3.88 5.84
N LEU A 27 9.99 -2.97 6.27
CA LEU A 27 10.24 -2.72 7.68
C LEU A 27 8.97 -2.24 8.40
N LEU A 28 8.25 -1.28 7.84
CA LEU A 28 6.99 -0.79 8.42
C LEU A 28 5.93 -1.90 8.47
N LEU A 29 5.82 -2.71 7.41
CA LEU A 29 4.93 -3.86 7.37
C LEU A 29 5.33 -4.93 8.37
N GLU A 30 6.62 -5.08 8.68
CA GLU A 30 7.09 -6.06 9.65
C GLU A 30 6.87 -5.60 11.10
N GLU A 31 7.12 -4.33 11.39
CA GLU A 31 7.14 -3.83 12.77
C GLU A 31 5.81 -3.20 13.22
N CYS A 32 4.91 -2.87 12.31
CA CYS A 32 3.68 -2.14 12.62
C CYS A 32 2.41 -2.85 12.12
N ASP A 33 1.31 -2.65 12.85
CA ASP A 33 -0.03 -2.98 12.35
C ASP A 33 -0.48 -1.90 11.34
N VAL A 34 -0.52 -2.27 10.06
CA VAL A 34 -0.91 -1.37 8.97
C VAL A 34 -2.40 -1.48 8.67
N ASP A 35 -3.12 -0.36 8.76
CA ASP A 35 -4.54 -0.30 8.37
C ASP A 35 -4.68 -0.08 6.87
N ILE A 36 -4.03 0.95 6.33
CA ILE A 36 -4.07 1.29 4.90
C ILE A 36 -2.65 1.25 4.35
N LEU A 37 -2.44 0.49 3.28
CA LEU A 37 -1.26 0.57 2.45
C LEU A 37 -1.64 1.16 1.09
N SER A 38 -1.08 2.32 0.76
CA SER A 38 -1.07 2.84 -0.61
C SER A 38 0.20 2.32 -1.30
N LEU A 39 0.02 1.55 -2.36
CA LEU A 39 1.06 0.78 -3.02
C LEU A 39 1.33 1.34 -4.42
N ASP A 40 2.48 2.01 -4.60
CA ASP A 40 3.01 2.29 -5.94
C ASP A 40 3.82 1.09 -6.46
N HIS A 41 3.86 0.95 -7.78
CA HIS A 41 4.70 -0.03 -8.45
C HIS A 41 6.10 0.51 -8.74
N ASP A 42 6.20 1.73 -9.25
CA ASP A 42 7.43 2.25 -9.84
C ASP A 42 8.29 2.91 -8.76
N MET A 43 9.51 2.43 -8.56
CA MET A 43 10.42 2.89 -7.48
C MET A 43 11.66 3.63 -8.01
N GLY A 44 11.52 4.21 -9.20
CA GLY A 44 12.59 4.94 -9.87
C GLY A 44 13.61 4.04 -10.57
N TRP A 45 14.54 4.68 -11.29
CA TRP A 45 15.46 4.03 -12.22
C TRP A 45 16.70 3.43 -11.56
N SER A 46 16.94 3.75 -10.29
CA SER A 46 18.12 3.30 -9.53
C SER A 46 17.96 1.93 -8.89
N THR A 47 16.84 1.25 -9.12
CA THR A 47 16.51 -0.03 -8.51
C THR A 47 15.75 -0.91 -9.49
N GLU A 48 15.95 -2.22 -9.39
CA GLU A 48 15.13 -3.22 -10.08
C GLU A 48 13.92 -3.64 -9.25
N GLN A 49 13.89 -3.26 -7.97
CA GLN A 49 12.77 -3.56 -7.08
C GLN A 49 11.56 -2.68 -7.40
N THR A 50 10.36 -3.24 -7.26
CA THR A 50 9.09 -2.61 -7.56
C THR A 50 8.08 -2.89 -6.45
N GLY A 51 6.91 -2.25 -6.51
CA GLY A 51 5.79 -2.58 -5.62
C GLY A 51 5.38 -4.07 -5.68
N MET A 52 5.72 -4.79 -6.76
CA MET A 52 5.49 -6.22 -6.86
C MET A 52 6.30 -7.01 -5.83
N ASP A 53 7.50 -6.55 -5.45
CA ASP A 53 8.29 -7.17 -4.40
C ASP A 53 7.59 -7.11 -3.04
N VAL A 54 6.90 -6.00 -2.75
CA VAL A 54 6.05 -5.88 -1.55
C VAL A 54 4.89 -6.85 -1.63
N VAL A 55 4.22 -6.97 -2.78
CA VAL A 55 3.14 -7.95 -2.96
C VAL A 55 3.61 -9.37 -2.70
N ILE A 56 4.73 -9.77 -3.30
CA ILE A 56 5.32 -11.10 -3.11
C ILE A 56 5.62 -11.34 -1.63
N TRP A 57 6.23 -10.36 -0.95
CA TRP A 57 6.54 -10.45 0.47
C TRP A 57 5.28 -10.61 1.34
N LEU A 58 4.24 -9.80 1.11
CA LEU A 58 2.96 -9.88 1.84
C LEU A 58 2.35 -11.29 1.73
N VAL A 59 2.37 -11.85 0.53
CA VAL A 59 1.86 -13.20 0.26
C VAL A 59 2.70 -14.28 0.94
N GLN A 60 4.03 -14.21 0.83
CA GLN A 60 4.94 -15.17 1.44
C GLN A 60 4.87 -15.16 2.97
N LYS A 61 4.78 -13.97 3.58
CA LYS A 61 4.69 -13.80 5.03
C LYS A 61 3.28 -13.97 5.59
N ARG A 62 2.27 -14.06 4.71
CA ARG A 62 0.84 -14.06 5.08
C ARG A 62 0.47 -12.87 5.98
N LYS A 63 1.11 -11.73 5.76
CA LYS A 63 0.94 -10.51 6.56
C LYS A 63 0.28 -9.48 5.68
N PHE A 64 -0.97 -9.15 5.98
CA PHE A 64 -1.79 -8.29 5.12
C PHE A 64 -2.33 -7.08 5.88
N PRO A 65 -2.19 -5.86 5.35
CA PRO A 65 -2.95 -4.70 5.81
C PRO A 65 -4.45 -4.92 5.70
N ARG A 66 -5.25 -4.14 6.44
CA ARG A 66 -6.72 -4.19 6.31
C ARG A 66 -7.20 -3.73 4.94
N LYS A 67 -6.55 -2.70 4.38
CA LYS A 67 -6.87 -2.13 3.08
C LYS A 67 -5.60 -1.92 2.26
N ILE A 68 -5.62 -2.35 1.00
CA ILE A 68 -4.59 -1.98 0.01
C ILE A 68 -5.24 -1.19 -1.12
N TYR A 69 -4.65 -0.05 -1.44
CA TYR A 69 -4.95 0.75 -2.62
C TYR A 69 -3.74 0.71 -3.55
N ILE A 70 -3.94 0.31 -4.80
CA ILE A 70 -2.88 0.26 -5.81
C ILE A 70 -2.91 1.56 -6.61
N HIS A 71 -1.89 2.40 -6.44
CA HIS A 71 -1.84 3.76 -7.02
C HIS A 71 -0.78 3.95 -8.11
N THR A 72 -0.62 2.95 -8.99
CA THR A 72 0.30 3.05 -10.13
C THR A 72 -0.39 3.60 -11.39
N SER A 73 0.39 4.24 -12.28
CA SER A 73 -0.02 4.60 -13.64
C SER A 73 0.10 3.44 -14.64
N SER A 74 0.80 2.34 -14.29
CA SER A 74 0.95 1.16 -15.15
C SER A 74 -0.21 0.19 -14.99
N GLN A 75 -1.06 0.09 -16.00
CA GLN A 75 -2.21 -0.83 -15.99
C GLN A 75 -1.79 -2.30 -15.87
N ALA A 76 -0.68 -2.67 -16.52
CA ALA A 76 -0.13 -4.03 -16.46
C ALA A 76 0.33 -4.37 -15.03
N ALA A 77 1.07 -3.46 -14.39
CA ALA A 77 1.52 -3.62 -13.01
C ALA A 77 0.34 -3.68 -12.03
N CYS A 78 -0.65 -2.79 -12.19
CA CYS A 78 -1.85 -2.78 -11.36
C CYS A 78 -2.58 -4.12 -11.45
N THR A 79 -2.75 -4.65 -12.66
CA THR A 79 -3.41 -5.95 -12.89
C THR A 79 -2.63 -7.09 -12.23
N ALA A 80 -1.31 -7.15 -12.41
CA ALA A 80 -0.47 -8.20 -11.84
C ALA A 80 -0.46 -8.19 -10.30
N MET A 81 -0.27 -7.01 -9.70
CA MET A 81 -0.32 -6.85 -8.24
C MET A 81 -1.71 -7.20 -7.70
N TYR A 82 -2.78 -6.70 -8.33
CA TYR A 82 -4.14 -6.98 -7.91
C TYR A 82 -4.46 -8.47 -7.96
N GLN A 83 -4.18 -9.15 -9.07
CA GLN A 83 -4.46 -10.59 -9.22
C GLN A 83 -3.72 -11.44 -8.18
N THR A 84 -2.45 -11.11 -7.93
CA THR A 84 -1.62 -11.81 -6.94
C THR A 84 -2.18 -11.62 -5.53
N LEU A 85 -2.49 -10.38 -5.14
CA LEU A 85 -3.09 -10.07 -3.84
C LEU A 85 -4.49 -10.69 -3.70
N TYR A 86 -5.33 -10.60 -4.73
CA TYR A 86 -6.70 -11.10 -4.70
C TYR A 86 -6.76 -12.61 -4.48
N THR A 87 -5.83 -13.36 -5.05
CA THR A 87 -5.74 -14.81 -4.88
C THR A 87 -5.31 -15.22 -3.47
N ALA A 88 -4.56 -14.36 -2.77
CA ALA A 88 -3.94 -14.69 -1.50
C ALA A 88 -4.59 -14.01 -0.28
N LYS A 89 -5.30 -12.89 -0.47
CA LYS A 89 -5.82 -12.06 0.62
C LYS A 89 -6.74 -12.85 1.55
N PRO A 90 -6.73 -12.58 2.87
CA PRO A 90 -7.69 -13.15 3.79
C PRO A 90 -9.10 -12.56 3.55
N ASP A 91 -10.09 -13.22 4.15
CA ASP A 91 -11.46 -12.69 4.26
C ASP A 91 -11.45 -11.40 5.08
N GLY A 92 -12.30 -10.43 4.70
CA GLY A 92 -12.38 -9.12 5.36
C GLY A 92 -11.31 -8.10 4.94
N MET A 93 -10.23 -8.51 4.27
CA MET A 93 -9.28 -7.57 3.66
C MET A 93 -9.87 -6.95 2.40
N ASN A 94 -9.80 -5.62 2.31
CA ASN A 94 -10.23 -4.85 1.16
C ASN A 94 -9.06 -4.53 0.22
N LEU A 95 -9.29 -4.69 -1.08
CA LEU A 95 -8.28 -4.47 -2.11
C LEU A 95 -8.89 -3.64 -3.24
N TYR A 96 -8.25 -2.51 -3.54
CA TYR A 96 -8.74 -1.51 -4.49
C TYR A 96 -7.70 -1.27 -5.58
N PRO A 97 -8.04 -1.49 -6.87
CA PRO A 97 -7.13 -1.26 -8.00
C PRO A 97 -7.13 0.23 -8.43
N HIS A 98 -7.11 1.13 -7.46
CA HIS A 98 -7.09 2.58 -7.68
C HIS A 98 -6.41 3.29 -6.49
N ARG A 99 -6.04 4.55 -6.69
CA ARG A 99 -5.53 5.43 -5.63
C ARG A 99 -6.57 5.66 -4.53
N ILE A 100 -6.10 6.04 -3.35
CA ILE A 100 -6.97 6.44 -2.25
C ILE A 100 -7.86 7.63 -2.69
N PRO A 101 -9.19 7.55 -2.50
CA PRO A 101 -10.12 8.67 -2.77
C PRO A 101 -9.79 9.93 -1.97
N ASP A 102 -10.04 11.11 -2.55
CA ASP A 102 -9.67 12.39 -1.94
C ASP A 102 -10.42 12.68 -0.64
N ASP A 103 -11.69 12.26 -0.54
CA ASP A 103 -12.50 12.38 0.67
C ASP A 103 -11.91 11.54 1.82
N LEU A 104 -11.42 10.35 1.53
CA LEU A 104 -10.73 9.50 2.51
C LEU A 104 -9.40 10.12 2.95
N LEU A 105 -8.61 10.68 2.01
CA LEU A 105 -7.38 11.40 2.36
C LEU A 105 -7.67 12.59 3.29
N LEU A 106 -8.73 13.36 3.01
CA LEU A 106 -9.16 14.47 3.87
C LEU A 106 -9.58 13.99 5.27
N GLN A 107 -10.35 12.90 5.36
CA GLN A 107 -10.75 12.34 6.64
C GLN A 107 -9.55 11.87 7.48
N ILE A 108 -8.55 11.25 6.84
CA ILE A 108 -7.32 10.82 7.51
C ILE A 108 -6.52 12.03 7.99
N ALA A 109 -6.34 13.04 7.13
CA ALA A 109 -5.61 14.25 7.48
C ALA A 109 -6.25 15.02 8.66
N GLN A 110 -7.58 15.01 8.76
CA GLN A 110 -8.35 15.64 9.83
C GLN A 110 -8.50 14.77 11.08
N GLY A 111 -8.05 13.51 11.05
CA GLY A 111 -8.24 12.56 12.16
C GLY A 111 -9.68 12.13 12.38
N THR A 112 -10.57 12.30 11.39
CA THR A 112 -11.99 11.91 11.45
C THR A 112 -12.25 10.52 10.89
N TYR A 113 -11.29 9.96 10.13
CA TYR A 113 -11.34 8.59 9.65
C TYR A 113 -11.36 7.60 10.82
N LYS A 114 -12.29 6.64 10.77
CA LYS A 114 -12.38 5.52 11.71
C LYS A 114 -12.19 4.22 10.94
N SER A 115 -11.15 3.47 11.27
CA SER A 115 -10.98 2.13 10.72
C SER A 115 -12.11 1.24 11.22
N GLU A 116 -12.86 0.65 10.30
CA GLU A 116 -13.85 -0.38 10.61
C GLU A 116 -13.14 -1.59 11.25
N VAL A 117 -13.77 -2.13 12.30
CA VAL A 117 -13.23 -3.23 13.13
C VAL A 117 -13.60 -4.57 12.54
#